data_AF-A0A2P6U4U9-F1
#
_entry.id   AF-A0A2P6U4U9-F1
#
_cell.length_a   1.000
_cell.length_b   1.000
_cell.length_c   1.000
_cell.angle_alpha   90.00
_cell.angle_beta   90.00
_cell.angle_gamma   90.00
#
_symmetry.space_group_name_H-M   'P 1'
#
loop_
_entity.id
_entity.type
_entity.pdbx_description
1 polymer ?
#
loop_
_entity_poly.entity_id
_entity_poly.type
_entity_poly.pdbx_seq_one_letter_code
_entity_poly.pdbx_strand_id
1 'polypeptide(L)'
;MGLARTCAGGKQGIVGWALLLQAAAAAVTALLLLYSCAGLWQMAPSQPALSRPTGPSSDAPQLVYVVRGSNASEGLLAAFQKLQRDLGADRTFLLFDDTRGPWHFGRAVRASRPRGPDAPSVVLFNETEGVATMRGVAEHMQYWDQPSLVLFYRHIRSTIPFDYIWRLESDVHCHGDWTHCLAPAAARPHDLMCAQQPVHNLRGEQTWQYPRLGGALAAVPLQERSGCFMPVMRLSRRAMQLVDQQMGVSSGYLEAFYPTLIDQAGMGMTGLPAASVGHIDVRRNESAEIMQRLLRVPLNNRLYHPLKV
;
A
#
# COMPACT_ATOMS: atom_id res chain seq x y z
N MET A 1 43.80 0.34 81.94
CA MET A 1 44.16 -0.38 80.70
C MET A 1 42.88 -0.72 79.94
N GLY A 2 42.49 0.10 78.97
CA GLY A 2 41.31 -0.12 78.13
C GLY A 2 41.72 0.05 76.67
N LEU A 3 41.71 -1.06 75.91
CA LEU A 3 42.04 -1.10 74.49
C LEU A 3 40.77 -0.85 73.67
N ALA A 4 40.72 0.29 72.98
CA ALA A 4 39.74 0.58 71.95
C ALA A 4 40.14 -0.11 70.63
N ARG A 5 39.27 -0.98 70.09
CA ARG A 5 39.36 -1.51 68.73
C ARG A 5 38.37 -0.75 67.84
N THR A 6 38.89 -0.03 66.85
CA THR A 6 38.10 0.60 65.78
C THR A 6 37.88 -0.38 64.63
N CYS A 7 36.61 -0.71 64.34
CA CYS A 7 36.21 -1.42 63.13
C CYS A 7 35.97 -0.42 62.00
N ALA A 8 36.89 -0.37 61.03
CA ALA A 8 36.72 0.34 59.77
C ALA A 8 36.89 -0.67 58.62
N GLY A 9 35.78 -1.09 58.01
CA GLY A 9 35.80 -1.96 56.85
C GLY A 9 34.39 -2.31 56.41
N GLY A 10 33.93 -1.73 55.30
CA GLY A 10 32.62 -2.11 54.76
C GLY A 10 31.93 -1.16 53.78
N LYS A 11 32.62 -0.21 53.13
CA LYS A 11 31.97 0.67 52.13
C LYS A 11 32.54 0.61 50.71
N GLN A 12 33.64 -0.11 50.47
CA GLN A 12 34.23 -0.17 49.13
C GLN A 12 33.59 -1.22 48.19
N GLY A 13 32.80 -2.18 48.70
CA GLY A 13 32.19 -3.21 47.87
C GLY A 13 30.95 -2.76 47.08
N ILE A 14 30.13 -1.86 47.64
CA ILE A 14 28.80 -1.55 47.09
C ILE A 14 28.87 -0.69 45.82
N VAL A 15 29.86 0.20 45.73
CA VAL A 15 30.02 1.10 44.57
C VAL A 15 30.45 0.32 43.31
N GLY A 16 31.26 -0.74 43.47
CA GLY A 16 31.69 -1.57 42.35
C GLY A 16 30.55 -2.33 41.66
N TRP A 17 29.61 -2.87 42.45
CA TRP A 17 28.47 -3.61 41.92
C TRP A 17 27.47 -2.72 41.16
N ALA A 18 27.27 -1.48 41.61
CA ALA A 18 26.39 -0.53 40.93
C ALA A 18 26.91 -0.14 39.53
N LEU A 19 28.22 0.07 39.39
CA LEU A 19 28.85 0.38 38.11
C LEU A 19 28.81 -0.80 37.13
N LEU A 20 29.02 -2.02 37.63
CA LEU A 20 28.89 -3.25 36.84
C LEU A 20 27.47 -3.46 36.30
N LEU A 21 26.45 -3.20 37.13
CA LEU A 21 25.05 -3.32 36.70
C LEU A 21 24.67 -2.26 35.68
N GLN A 22 25.14 -1.02 35.82
CA GLN A 22 24.92 0.04 34.81
C GLN A 22 25.58 -0.29 33.48
N ALA A 23 26.82 -0.79 33.50
CA ALA A 23 27.53 -1.20 32.28
C ALA A 23 26.82 -2.38 31.58
N ALA A 24 26.34 -3.36 32.34
CA ALA A 24 25.57 -4.49 31.79
C ALA A 24 24.25 -4.04 31.16
N ALA A 25 23.49 -3.15 31.82
CA ALA A 25 22.25 -2.61 31.28
C ALA A 25 22.48 -1.80 29.99
N ALA A 26 23.55 -0.99 29.94
CA ALA A 26 23.93 -0.25 28.75
C ALA A 26 24.33 -1.19 27.59
N ALA A 27 25.09 -2.25 27.88
CA ALA A 27 25.49 -3.25 26.89
C ALA A 27 24.29 -4.02 26.32
N VAL A 28 23.34 -4.43 27.17
CA VAL A 28 22.10 -5.10 26.73
C VAL A 28 21.26 -4.15 25.87
N THR A 29 21.13 -2.88 26.25
CA THR A 29 20.39 -1.87 25.48
C THR A 29 21.04 -1.64 24.11
N ALA A 30 22.37 -1.53 24.06
CA ALA A 30 23.11 -1.40 22.80
C ALA A 30 22.98 -2.64 21.92
N LEU A 31 23.00 -3.85 22.50
CA LEU A 31 22.76 -5.10 21.77
C LEU A 31 21.34 -5.17 21.20
N LEU A 32 20.33 -4.77 21.96
CA LEU A 32 18.95 -4.73 21.48
C LEU A 32 18.77 -3.71 20.36
N LEU A 33 19.40 -2.53 20.48
CA LEU A 33 19.41 -1.52 19.41
C LEU A 33 20.11 -2.05 18.15
N LEU A 34 21.29 -2.67 18.30
CA LEU A 34 22.01 -3.28 17.18
C LEU A 34 21.22 -4.43 16.53
N TYR A 35 20.51 -5.25 17.31
CA TYR A 35 19.64 -6.29 16.77
C TYR A 35 18.42 -5.71 16.04
N SER A 36 17.82 -4.63 16.55
CA SER A 36 16.72 -3.94 15.86
C SER A 36 17.17 -3.27 14.56
N CYS A 37 18.39 -2.71 14.53
CA CYS A 37 18.98 -2.13 13.32
C CYS A 37 19.45 -3.21 12.33
N ALA A 38 20.04 -4.31 12.81
CA ALA A 38 20.49 -5.42 11.96
C ALA A 38 19.30 -6.20 11.37
N GLY A 39 18.19 -6.31 12.11
CA GLY A 39 16.95 -6.89 11.60
C GLY A 39 16.35 -6.10 10.43
N LEU A 40 16.58 -4.79 10.37
CA LEU A 40 16.19 -3.93 9.25
C LEU A 40 17.12 -4.08 8.03
N TRP A 41 18.36 -4.55 8.22
CA TRP A 41 19.35 -4.69 7.14
C TRP A 41 19.55 -6.13 6.65
N GLN A 42 19.12 -7.16 7.40
CA GLN A 42 19.29 -8.56 7.02
C GLN A 42 18.10 -9.20 6.29
N MET A 43 17.03 -8.44 6.00
CA MET A 43 15.90 -8.95 5.21
C MET A 43 15.93 -8.47 3.75
N ALA A 44 17.00 -8.83 3.06
CA ALA A 44 16.90 -9.21 1.66
C ALA A 44 17.88 -10.37 1.43
N PRO A 45 17.50 -11.63 1.71
CA PRO A 45 18.19 -12.72 1.04
C PRO A 45 18.17 -12.37 -0.45
N SER A 46 19.33 -12.43 -1.10
CA SER A 46 19.45 -12.38 -2.55
C SER A 46 18.54 -13.48 -3.08
N GLN A 47 17.29 -13.12 -3.40
CA GLN A 47 16.35 -14.09 -3.90
C GLN A 47 16.92 -14.59 -5.22
N PRO A 48 16.93 -15.91 -5.46
CA PRO A 48 17.26 -16.42 -6.77
C PRO A 48 16.36 -15.68 -7.76
N ALA A 49 16.96 -15.12 -8.82
CA ALA A 49 16.22 -14.47 -9.89
C ALA A 49 15.06 -15.39 -10.26
N LEU A 50 13.83 -14.94 -10.00
CA LEU A 50 12.63 -15.68 -10.38
C LEU A 50 12.75 -15.91 -11.88
N SER A 51 13.02 -17.16 -12.27
CA SER A 51 13.14 -17.55 -13.66
C SER A 51 11.81 -17.23 -14.33
N ARG A 52 11.87 -16.34 -15.32
CA ARG A 52 10.72 -15.90 -16.09
C ARG A 52 10.09 -17.15 -16.73
N PRO A 53 8.79 -17.42 -16.56
CA PRO A 53 8.14 -18.49 -17.29
C PRO A 53 8.30 -18.21 -18.79
N THR A 54 8.96 -19.11 -19.52
CA THR A 54 9.13 -19.03 -20.97
C THR A 54 7.82 -19.44 -21.65
N GLY A 55 6.80 -18.61 -21.53
CA GLY A 55 5.68 -18.59 -22.47
C GLY A 55 6.06 -17.79 -23.73
N PRO A 56 5.26 -17.84 -24.80
CA PRO A 56 5.48 -17.02 -25.98
C PRO A 56 5.64 -15.55 -25.55
N SER A 57 6.79 -14.97 -25.86
CA SER A 57 7.14 -13.58 -25.58
C SER A 57 6.21 -12.67 -26.38
N SER A 58 5.04 -12.33 -25.84
CA SER A 58 4.47 -11.04 -26.21
C SER A 58 5.35 -10.01 -25.52
N ASP A 59 6.07 -9.19 -26.29
CA ASP A 59 6.91 -8.12 -25.74
C ASP A 59 6.08 -7.07 -24.95
N ALA A 60 4.75 -7.15 -25.01
CA ALA A 60 3.84 -6.36 -24.22
C ALA A 60 3.78 -6.82 -22.74
N PRO A 61 3.78 -5.87 -21.78
CA PRO A 61 3.66 -6.21 -20.37
C PRO A 61 2.32 -6.88 -20.06
N GLN A 62 2.34 -7.83 -19.14
CA GLN A 62 1.16 -8.51 -18.64
C GLN A 62 0.51 -7.67 -17.53
N LEU A 63 -0.73 -7.25 -17.76
CA LEU A 63 -1.44 -6.32 -16.89
C LEU A 63 -2.62 -7.02 -16.23
N VAL A 64 -2.79 -6.78 -14.92
CA VAL A 64 -3.96 -7.19 -14.14
C VAL A 64 -4.64 -5.92 -13.63
N TYR A 65 -5.97 -5.86 -13.70
CA TYR A 65 -6.78 -4.72 -13.27
C TYR A 65 -7.68 -5.15 -12.11
N VAL A 66 -7.75 -4.33 -11.06
CA VAL A 66 -8.49 -4.62 -9.84
C VAL A 66 -9.35 -3.43 -9.49
N VAL A 67 -10.67 -3.62 -9.52
CA VAL A 67 -11.60 -2.70 -8.87
C VAL A 67 -11.75 -3.12 -7.43
N ARG A 68 -11.62 -2.20 -6.47
CA ARG A 68 -11.92 -2.49 -5.07
C ARG A 68 -13.24 -1.85 -4.67
N GLY A 69 -14.13 -2.65 -4.08
CA GLY A 69 -15.40 -2.17 -3.52
C GLY A 69 -15.66 -2.69 -2.11
N SER A 70 -16.38 -1.91 -1.31
CA SER A 70 -16.77 -2.24 0.06
C SER A 70 -18.27 -2.54 0.23
N ASN A 71 -19.10 -2.16 -0.75
CA ASN A 71 -20.54 -2.41 -0.76
C ASN A 71 -20.91 -3.07 -2.09
N ALA A 72 -21.64 -4.20 -2.04
CA ALA A 72 -22.10 -4.90 -3.23
C ALA A 72 -23.27 -4.12 -3.86
N SER A 73 -22.96 -3.04 -4.57
CA SER A 73 -23.95 -2.20 -5.26
C SER A 73 -23.96 -2.48 -6.77
N GLU A 74 -25.07 -2.15 -7.41
CA GLU A 74 -25.18 -2.18 -8.87
C GLU A 74 -24.14 -1.26 -9.53
N GLY A 75 -23.82 -0.12 -8.90
CA GLY A 75 -22.79 0.80 -9.39
C GLY A 75 -21.39 0.16 -9.41
N LEU A 76 -21.02 -0.58 -8.37
CA LEU A 76 -19.77 -1.33 -8.32
C LEU A 76 -19.71 -2.39 -9.43
N LEU A 77 -20.79 -3.14 -9.60
CA LEU A 77 -20.89 -4.16 -10.64
C LEU A 77 -20.78 -3.54 -12.04
N ALA A 78 -21.46 -2.42 -12.28
CA ALA A 78 -21.41 -1.70 -13.55
C ALA A 78 -19.99 -1.19 -13.86
N ALA A 79 -19.28 -0.66 -12.87
CA ALA A 79 -17.88 -0.21 -13.03
C ALA A 79 -16.96 -1.38 -13.38
N PHE A 80 -17.10 -2.51 -12.68
CA PHE A 80 -16.36 -3.73 -12.96
C PHE A 80 -16.65 -4.29 -14.37
N GLN A 81 -17.93 -4.41 -14.75
CA GLN A 81 -18.33 -4.87 -16.09
C GLN A 81 -17.81 -3.93 -17.20
N LYS A 82 -17.75 -2.63 -16.94
CA LYS A 82 -17.16 -1.67 -17.87
C LYS A 82 -15.67 -1.95 -18.07
N LEU A 83 -14.91 -2.18 -17.00
CA LEU A 83 -13.48 -2.53 -17.11
C LEU A 83 -13.28 -3.85 -17.86
N GLN A 84 -14.13 -4.85 -17.64
CA GLN A 84 -14.06 -6.10 -18.41
C GLN A 84 -14.26 -5.88 -19.92
N ARG A 85 -15.22 -5.02 -20.30
CA ARG A 85 -15.45 -4.66 -21.71
C ARG A 85 -14.28 -3.92 -22.33
N ASP A 86 -13.71 -2.96 -21.59
CA ASP A 86 -12.65 -2.10 -22.11
C ASP A 86 -11.28 -2.82 -22.15
N LEU A 87 -10.95 -3.60 -21.11
CA LEU A 87 -9.58 -4.09 -20.86
C LEU A 87 -9.43 -5.62 -20.95
N GLY A 88 -10.53 -6.34 -21.16
CA GLY A 88 -10.56 -7.80 -21.20
C GLY A 88 -10.98 -8.43 -19.87
N ALA A 89 -11.86 -9.43 -19.96
CA ALA A 89 -12.41 -10.12 -18.80
C ALA A 89 -11.41 -11.04 -18.08
N ASP A 90 -10.43 -11.58 -18.82
CA ASP A 90 -9.35 -12.45 -18.33
C ASP A 90 -8.33 -11.73 -17.45
N ARG A 91 -8.30 -10.39 -17.51
CA ARG A 91 -7.34 -9.54 -16.81
C ARG A 91 -7.96 -8.66 -15.74
N THR A 92 -9.29 -8.64 -15.67
CA THR A 92 -10.03 -7.72 -14.80
C THR A 92 -10.65 -8.48 -13.64
N PHE A 93 -10.40 -7.97 -12.43
CA PHE A 93 -10.85 -8.54 -11.17
C PHE A 93 -11.59 -7.49 -10.35
N LEU A 94 -12.56 -7.96 -9.59
CA LEU A 94 -13.24 -7.25 -8.54
C LEU A 94 -12.76 -7.80 -7.21
N LEU A 95 -12.16 -6.93 -6.40
CA LEU A 95 -11.76 -7.22 -5.04
C LEU A 95 -12.82 -6.66 -4.09
N PHE A 96 -13.49 -7.54 -3.36
CA PHE A 96 -14.67 -7.20 -2.58
C PHE A 96 -14.53 -7.56 -1.10
N ASP A 97 -14.81 -6.59 -0.23
CA ASP A 97 -14.89 -6.76 1.22
C ASP A 97 -16.30 -7.27 1.60
N ASP A 98 -16.41 -8.54 1.98
CA ASP A 98 -17.69 -9.15 2.35
C ASP A 98 -18.02 -9.09 3.85
N THR A 99 -17.27 -8.28 4.62
CA THR A 99 -17.51 -8.08 6.06
C THR A 99 -18.90 -7.53 6.36
N ARG A 100 -19.40 -6.62 5.51
CA ARG A 100 -20.68 -5.92 5.72
C ARG A 100 -21.85 -6.55 4.98
N GLY A 101 -21.65 -7.68 4.31
CA GLY A 101 -22.69 -8.38 3.59
C GLY A 101 -22.15 -9.27 2.47
N PRO A 102 -22.89 -10.33 2.11
CA PRO A 102 -22.44 -11.28 1.12
C PRO A 102 -22.46 -10.69 -0.30
N TRP A 103 -21.52 -11.15 -1.13
CA TRP A 103 -21.58 -10.99 -2.57
C TRP A 103 -22.75 -11.81 -3.15
N HIS A 104 -23.72 -11.14 -3.78
CA HIS A 104 -24.94 -11.76 -4.29
C HIS A 104 -25.06 -11.77 -5.83
N PHE A 105 -24.11 -11.17 -6.55
CA PHE A 105 -24.13 -11.10 -8.02
C PHE A 105 -23.48 -12.32 -8.72
N GLY A 106 -23.43 -13.47 -8.05
CA GLY A 106 -23.01 -14.74 -8.64
C GLY A 106 -21.74 -15.34 -8.05
N ARG A 107 -20.93 -15.97 -8.90
CA ARG A 107 -19.75 -16.76 -8.47
C ARG A 107 -18.59 -15.86 -8.04
N ALA A 108 -18.06 -16.11 -6.86
CA ALA A 108 -16.86 -15.46 -6.35
C ALA A 108 -15.99 -16.45 -5.57
N VAL A 109 -14.73 -16.10 -5.33
CA VAL A 109 -13.75 -16.93 -4.60
C VAL A 109 -13.16 -16.15 -3.44
N ARG A 110 -13.00 -16.79 -2.28
CA ARG A 110 -12.23 -16.20 -1.18
C ARG A 110 -10.74 -16.23 -1.49
N ALA A 111 -10.04 -15.12 -1.26
CA ALA A 111 -8.60 -14.99 -1.52
C ALA A 111 -7.77 -16.07 -0.82
N SER A 112 -8.16 -16.48 0.39
CA SER A 112 -7.52 -17.54 1.17
C SER A 112 -7.67 -18.96 0.60
N ARG A 113 -8.53 -19.15 -0.40
CA ARG A 113 -8.78 -20.45 -1.03
C ARG A 113 -8.18 -20.46 -2.43
N PRO A 114 -7.07 -21.19 -2.67
CA PRO A 114 -6.52 -21.31 -4.01
C PRO A 114 -7.54 -21.96 -4.95
N ARG A 115 -7.78 -21.34 -6.11
CA ARG A 115 -8.42 -21.98 -7.25
C ARG A 115 -7.45 -21.91 -8.43
N GLY A 116 -7.59 -22.84 -9.36
CA GLY A 116 -6.78 -22.90 -10.58
C GLY A 116 -6.94 -21.65 -11.46
N PRO A 117 -6.27 -21.60 -12.62
CA PRO A 117 -6.27 -20.44 -13.52
C PRO A 117 -7.68 -20.01 -14.00
N ASP A 118 -8.69 -20.87 -13.86
CA ASP A 118 -10.11 -20.57 -14.15
C ASP A 118 -10.83 -19.83 -12.99
N ALA A 119 -10.10 -19.40 -11.95
CA ALA A 119 -10.66 -18.66 -10.83
C ALA A 119 -11.31 -17.34 -11.29
N PRO A 120 -12.43 -16.93 -10.67
CA PRO A 120 -13.28 -15.87 -11.19
C PRO A 120 -12.64 -14.49 -11.06
N SER A 121 -13.14 -13.59 -11.90
CA SER A 121 -12.95 -12.13 -11.84
C SER A 121 -13.51 -11.48 -10.56
N VAL A 122 -13.90 -12.22 -9.52
CA VAL A 122 -14.35 -11.68 -8.23
C VAL A 122 -13.65 -12.42 -7.08
N VAL A 123 -12.83 -11.69 -6.35
CA VAL A 123 -12.07 -12.14 -5.18
C VAL A 123 -12.66 -11.49 -3.93
N LEU A 124 -13.12 -12.33 -3.00
CA LEU A 124 -13.68 -11.94 -1.72
C LEU A 124 -12.62 -11.98 -0.62
N PHE A 125 -12.72 -11.06 0.32
CA PHE A 125 -12.03 -11.12 1.61
C PHE A 125 -12.94 -10.53 2.70
N ASN A 126 -12.66 -10.87 3.95
CA ASN A 126 -13.30 -10.26 5.11
C ASN A 126 -12.30 -9.59 6.07
N GLU A 127 -12.84 -8.92 7.07
CA GLU A 127 -12.09 -8.27 8.15
C GLU A 127 -11.17 -9.24 8.88
N THR A 128 -11.60 -10.48 9.13
CA THR A 128 -10.73 -11.46 9.81
C THR A 128 -9.48 -11.78 8.99
N GLU A 129 -9.62 -11.93 7.67
CA GLU A 129 -8.51 -12.13 6.73
C GLU A 129 -7.62 -10.87 6.64
N GLY A 130 -8.25 -9.69 6.64
CA GLY A 130 -7.55 -8.40 6.69
C GLY A 130 -6.71 -8.24 7.95
N VAL A 131 -7.31 -8.46 9.13
CA VAL A 131 -6.62 -8.44 10.44
C VAL A 131 -5.49 -9.46 10.47
N ALA A 132 -5.72 -10.68 9.98
CA ALA A 132 -4.70 -11.70 9.93
C ALA A 132 -3.48 -11.28 9.10
N THR A 133 -3.72 -10.55 8.01
CA THR A 133 -2.68 -10.03 7.12
C THR A 133 -1.82 -8.95 7.78
N MET A 134 -2.35 -8.23 8.76
CA MET A 134 -1.68 -7.11 9.44
C MET A 134 -1.18 -7.47 10.84
N ARG A 135 -1.21 -8.75 11.23
CA ARG A 135 -0.74 -9.20 12.56
C ARG A 135 0.66 -8.66 12.82
N GLY A 136 0.80 -7.83 13.84
CA GLY A 136 2.06 -7.20 14.22
C GLY A 136 1.99 -5.67 14.23
N VAL A 137 1.24 -5.05 13.32
CA VAL A 137 1.07 -3.58 13.27
C VAL A 137 -0.30 -3.23 12.68
N ALA A 138 -1.31 -3.07 13.55
CA ALA A 138 -2.63 -2.52 13.18
C ALA A 138 -2.75 -1.01 13.46
N GLU A 139 -1.69 -0.41 14.01
CA GLU A 139 -1.70 1.01 14.38
C GLU A 139 -1.87 1.88 13.13
N HIS A 140 -2.77 2.86 13.21
CA HIS A 140 -2.99 3.87 12.17
C HIS A 140 -3.51 3.37 10.81
N MET A 141 -3.95 2.11 10.69
CA MET A 141 -4.72 1.66 9.52
C MET A 141 -6.20 2.03 9.71
N GLN A 142 -6.68 2.96 8.90
CA GLN A 142 -8.09 3.37 8.91
C GLN A 142 -8.95 2.56 7.92
N TYR A 143 -8.34 1.85 6.97
CA TYR A 143 -9.05 1.20 5.86
C TYR A 143 -8.44 -0.16 5.52
N TRP A 144 -9.28 -1.03 4.96
CA TRP A 144 -8.92 -2.41 4.55
C TRP A 144 -8.28 -2.49 3.15
N ASP A 145 -7.97 -1.36 2.53
CA ASP A 145 -7.55 -1.30 1.13
C ASP A 145 -6.19 -1.96 0.90
N GLN A 146 -5.20 -1.64 1.74
CA GLN A 146 -3.85 -2.18 1.71
C GLN A 146 -3.84 -3.70 1.96
N PRO A 147 -4.42 -4.22 3.07
CA PRO A 147 -4.44 -5.66 3.30
C PRO A 147 -5.25 -6.40 2.23
N SER A 148 -6.32 -5.80 1.69
CA SER A 148 -7.08 -6.43 0.61
C SER A 148 -6.23 -6.66 -0.66
N LEU A 149 -5.42 -5.66 -1.04
CA LEU A 149 -4.58 -5.78 -2.23
C LEU A 149 -3.43 -6.78 -2.02
N VAL A 150 -2.91 -6.89 -0.79
CA VAL A 150 -1.94 -7.93 -0.43
C VAL A 150 -2.57 -9.33 -0.49
N LEU A 151 -3.78 -9.51 0.05
CA LEU A 151 -4.52 -10.76 -0.06
C LEU A 151 -4.76 -11.16 -1.52
N PHE A 152 -5.17 -10.19 -2.35
CA PHE A 152 -5.30 -10.39 -3.79
C PHE A 152 -3.98 -10.83 -4.43
N TYR A 153 -2.88 -10.11 -4.15
CA TYR A 153 -1.56 -10.46 -4.67
C TYR A 153 -1.13 -11.88 -4.28
N ARG A 154 -1.31 -12.26 -3.00
CA ARG A 154 -1.03 -13.62 -2.51
C ARG A 154 -1.84 -14.67 -3.26
N HIS A 155 -3.09 -14.37 -3.60
CA HIS A 155 -3.99 -15.26 -4.34
C HIS A 155 -3.52 -15.49 -5.79
N ILE A 156 -3.06 -14.44 -6.48
CA ILE A 156 -2.78 -14.52 -7.93
C ILE A 156 -1.32 -14.79 -8.28
N ARG A 157 -0.35 -14.52 -7.38
CA ARG A 157 1.09 -14.47 -7.72
C ARG A 157 1.69 -15.75 -8.29
N SER A 158 1.13 -16.91 -7.95
CA SER A 158 1.60 -18.22 -8.41
C SER A 158 0.78 -18.81 -9.57
N THR A 159 -0.38 -18.23 -9.87
CA THR A 159 -1.34 -18.78 -10.85
C THR A 159 -1.52 -17.90 -12.07
N ILE A 160 -1.37 -16.59 -11.92
CA ILE A 160 -1.57 -15.61 -12.98
C ILE A 160 -0.24 -14.90 -13.26
N PRO A 161 0.27 -14.96 -14.49
CA PRO A 161 1.45 -14.20 -14.87
C PRO A 161 1.05 -12.73 -15.08
N PHE A 162 1.83 -11.82 -14.50
CA PHE A 162 1.60 -10.37 -14.56
C PHE A 162 2.90 -9.61 -14.25
N ASP A 163 3.10 -8.47 -14.90
CA ASP A 163 4.17 -7.53 -14.58
C ASP A 163 3.65 -6.42 -13.65
N TYR A 164 2.38 -6.01 -13.82
CA TYR A 164 1.77 -4.91 -13.07
C TYR A 164 0.33 -5.20 -12.63
N ILE A 165 -0.03 -4.67 -11.46
CA ILE A 165 -1.41 -4.61 -10.97
C ILE A 165 -1.87 -3.15 -10.99
N TRP A 166 -2.94 -2.88 -11.72
CA TRP A 166 -3.71 -1.66 -11.61
C TRP A 166 -4.78 -1.80 -10.53
N ARG A 167 -4.84 -0.88 -9.58
CA ARG A 167 -5.91 -0.76 -8.61
C ARG A 167 -6.72 0.50 -8.92
N LEU A 168 -8.03 0.33 -8.95
CA LEU A 168 -9.01 1.38 -9.19
C LEU A 168 -10.02 1.41 -8.04
N GLU A 169 -10.36 2.59 -7.57
CA GLU A 169 -11.43 2.75 -6.59
C GLU A 169 -12.80 2.54 -7.21
N SER A 170 -13.71 1.92 -6.45
CA SER A 170 -15.11 1.75 -6.85
C SER A 170 -15.86 3.05 -7.12
N ASP A 171 -15.42 4.16 -6.52
CA ASP A 171 -16.02 5.49 -6.64
C ASP A 171 -15.25 6.38 -7.64
N VAL A 172 -14.36 5.81 -8.44
CA VAL A 172 -13.78 6.51 -9.59
C VAL A 172 -14.58 6.18 -10.84
N HIS A 173 -15.18 7.20 -11.44
CA HIS A 173 -15.99 7.08 -12.63
C HIS A 173 -15.19 7.54 -13.86
N CYS A 174 -14.93 6.63 -14.80
CA CYS A 174 -14.45 7.03 -16.13
C CYS A 174 -15.63 7.23 -17.07
N HIS A 175 -15.85 8.45 -17.54
CA HIS A 175 -16.81 8.69 -18.63
C HIS A 175 -16.26 8.25 -20.00
N GLY A 176 -14.94 8.04 -20.12
CA GLY A 176 -14.26 7.60 -21.34
C GLY A 176 -13.88 6.11 -21.35
N ASP A 177 -13.03 5.72 -22.30
CA ASP A 177 -12.49 4.35 -22.45
C ASP A 177 -11.29 4.13 -21.50
N TRP A 178 -11.35 3.07 -20.69
CA TRP A 178 -10.24 2.71 -19.79
C TRP A 178 -8.96 2.34 -20.55
N THR A 179 -9.06 1.77 -21.74
CA THR A 179 -7.91 1.47 -22.61
C THR A 179 -7.13 2.75 -22.89
N HIS A 180 -7.83 3.80 -23.28
CA HIS A 180 -7.20 5.09 -23.58
C HIS A 180 -6.59 5.73 -22.32
N CYS A 181 -7.28 5.60 -21.17
CA CYS A 181 -6.79 6.10 -19.89
C CYS A 181 -5.50 5.41 -19.42
N LEU A 182 -5.36 4.10 -19.65
CA LEU A 182 -4.26 3.33 -19.04
C LEU A 182 -3.13 3.00 -20.03
N ALA A 183 -3.40 2.99 -21.34
CA ALA A 183 -2.42 2.65 -22.37
C ALA A 183 -1.12 3.51 -22.32
N PRO A 184 -1.16 4.85 -22.12
CA PRO A 184 0.05 5.66 -22.07
C PRO A 184 1.00 5.34 -20.91
N ALA A 185 0.48 4.64 -19.89
CA ALA A 185 1.20 4.23 -18.70
C ALA A 185 1.60 2.75 -18.73
N ALA A 186 0.95 1.92 -19.55
CA ALA A 186 1.11 0.46 -19.57
C ALA A 186 2.57 -0.01 -19.67
N ALA A 187 3.36 0.58 -20.56
CA ALA A 187 4.74 0.17 -20.85
C ALA A 187 5.81 0.86 -19.98
N ARG A 188 5.44 1.79 -19.09
CA ARG A 188 6.45 2.53 -18.30
C ARG A 188 7.09 1.60 -17.27
N PRO A 189 8.41 1.71 -16.98
CA PRO A 189 9.12 0.78 -16.11
C PRO A 189 9.03 1.10 -14.60
N HIS A 190 8.14 2.00 -14.19
CA HIS A 190 8.05 2.46 -12.80
C HIS A 190 7.32 1.45 -11.91
N ASP A 191 7.81 1.29 -10.69
CA ASP A 191 7.28 0.41 -9.66
C ASP A 191 5.96 0.90 -9.07
N LEU A 192 5.79 2.21 -8.94
CA LEU A 192 4.53 2.87 -8.61
C LEU A 192 4.17 3.92 -9.65
N MET A 193 2.93 3.87 -10.12
CA MET A 193 2.27 4.98 -10.81
C MET A 193 0.97 5.33 -10.11
N CYS A 194 0.65 6.62 -10.02
CA CYS A 194 -0.56 7.10 -9.36
C CYS A 194 -1.07 8.38 -10.01
N ALA A 195 -2.37 8.67 -9.84
CA ALA A 195 -3.06 9.77 -10.51
C ALA A 195 -2.47 11.15 -10.21
N GLN A 196 -1.88 11.35 -9.02
CA GLN A 196 -1.12 12.55 -8.69
C GLN A 196 0.31 12.15 -8.33
N GLN A 197 1.29 12.95 -8.77
CA GLN A 197 2.70 12.72 -8.45
C GLN A 197 2.92 12.68 -6.93
N PRO A 198 3.98 11.99 -6.46
CA PRO A 198 4.42 12.13 -5.08
C PRO A 198 4.69 13.62 -4.79
N VAL A 199 3.86 14.26 -3.96
CA VAL A 199 4.14 15.62 -3.50
C VAL A 199 5.03 15.47 -2.28
N HIS A 200 6.33 15.60 -2.49
CA HIS A 200 7.24 15.86 -1.39
C HIS A 200 6.82 17.17 -0.73
N ASN A 201 6.83 17.20 0.60
CA ASN A 201 6.56 18.42 1.35
C ASN A 201 7.72 19.42 1.15
N LEU A 202 7.79 20.05 -0.02
CA LEU A 202 8.88 20.96 -0.34
C LEU A 202 8.69 22.34 0.29
N ARG A 203 7.51 22.66 0.89
CA ARG A 203 7.19 24.01 1.40
C ARG A 203 6.21 24.11 2.58
N GLY A 204 6.03 23.06 3.37
CA GLY A 204 5.36 23.16 4.69
C GLY A 204 3.84 23.33 4.72
N GLU A 205 3.13 23.42 3.59
CA GLU A 205 1.71 23.82 3.60
C GLU A 205 0.73 22.83 2.94
N GLN A 206 1.16 21.60 2.66
CA GLN A 206 0.21 20.51 2.37
C GLN A 206 0.28 19.45 3.47
N THR A 207 -0.59 19.61 4.47
CA THR A 207 -0.89 18.55 5.42
C THR A 207 -1.73 17.50 4.71
N TRP A 208 -1.09 16.42 4.27
CA TRP A 208 -1.81 15.21 3.88
C TRP A 208 -2.83 14.87 4.96
N GLN A 209 -4.04 14.48 4.57
CA GLN A 209 -5.12 14.22 5.52
C GLN A 209 -4.74 13.09 6.50
N TYR A 210 -3.88 12.15 6.07
CA TYR A 210 -3.51 10.96 6.83
C TYR A 210 -2.01 10.63 6.70
N PRO A 211 -1.09 11.42 7.27
CA PRO A 211 0.35 11.23 7.09
C PRO A 211 0.93 10.18 8.04
N ARG A 212 0.13 9.62 8.95
CA ARG A 212 0.60 8.73 10.02
C ARG A 212 1.00 7.38 9.46
N LEU A 213 2.20 6.94 9.83
CA LEU A 213 2.78 5.63 9.55
C LEU A 213 3.06 4.93 10.88
N GLY A 214 2.90 3.61 10.91
CA GLY A 214 3.20 2.76 12.06
C GLY A 214 4.29 1.74 11.76
N GLY A 215 4.76 1.06 12.80
CA GLY A 215 5.78 0.02 12.69
C GLY A 215 7.14 0.56 12.25
N ALA A 216 7.85 -0.17 11.37
CA ALA A 216 9.19 0.24 10.93
C ALA A 216 9.20 1.59 10.19
N LEU A 217 8.11 1.94 9.48
CA LEU A 217 7.97 3.23 8.81
C LEU A 217 7.62 4.40 9.76
N ALA A 218 7.28 4.14 11.03
CA ALA A 218 6.98 5.21 11.99
C ALA A 218 8.18 6.14 12.22
N ALA A 219 9.40 5.60 12.11
CA ALA A 219 10.65 6.34 12.29
C ALA A 219 10.98 7.28 11.12
N VAL A 220 10.34 7.12 9.95
CA VAL A 220 10.58 8.01 8.80
C VAL A 220 10.06 9.40 9.15
N PRO A 221 10.91 10.45 9.17
CA PRO A 221 10.50 11.80 9.47
C PRO A 221 9.43 12.30 8.50
N LEU A 222 8.48 13.12 8.98
CA LEU A 222 7.34 13.57 8.15
C LEU A 222 7.77 14.24 6.84
N GLN A 223 8.85 15.01 6.87
CA GLN A 223 9.41 15.70 5.70
C GLN A 223 10.05 14.75 4.66
N GLU A 224 10.37 13.52 5.07
CA GLU A 224 10.93 12.46 4.21
C GLU A 224 9.86 11.48 3.74
N ARG A 225 8.61 11.65 4.17
CA ARG A 225 7.50 10.81 3.70
C ARG A 225 7.07 11.25 2.31
N SER A 226 6.86 10.25 1.47
CA SER A 226 6.25 10.42 0.16
C SER A 226 4.74 10.18 0.29
N GLY A 227 3.94 10.97 -0.42
CA GLY A 227 2.49 10.83 -0.43
C GLY A 227 1.91 11.08 -1.82
N CYS A 228 0.84 10.37 -2.19
CA CYS A 228 0.14 10.61 -3.45
C CYS A 228 -1.33 10.20 -3.37
N PHE A 229 -2.18 10.92 -4.09
CA PHE A 229 -3.59 10.56 -4.24
C PHE A 229 -3.74 9.33 -5.15
N MET A 230 -4.42 8.27 -4.69
CA MET A 230 -4.43 6.96 -5.36
C MET A 230 -5.81 6.44 -5.84
N PRO A 231 -6.68 7.26 -6.46
CA PRO A 231 -7.93 6.76 -7.05
C PRO A 231 -7.67 5.71 -8.14
N VAL A 232 -6.56 5.89 -8.87
CA VAL A 232 -6.02 4.96 -9.84
C VAL A 232 -4.52 4.84 -9.57
N MET A 233 -4.06 3.62 -9.32
CA MET A 233 -2.65 3.33 -9.15
C MET A 233 -2.22 2.07 -9.90
N ARG A 234 -0.94 1.99 -10.25
CA ARG A 234 -0.29 0.81 -10.81
C ARG A 234 0.91 0.44 -9.95
N LEU A 235 0.99 -0.81 -9.53
CA LEU A 235 2.11 -1.37 -8.79
C LEU A 235 2.79 -2.46 -9.61
N SER A 236 4.11 -2.44 -9.69
CA SER A 236 4.88 -3.56 -10.26
C SER A 236 4.77 -4.80 -9.40
N ARG A 237 5.04 -5.98 -9.98
CA ARG A 237 5.18 -7.23 -9.23
C ARG A 237 6.21 -7.09 -8.10
N ARG A 238 7.33 -6.41 -8.35
CA ARG A 238 8.38 -6.15 -7.36
C ARG A 238 7.88 -5.26 -6.22
N ALA A 239 7.15 -4.19 -6.53
CA ALA A 239 6.53 -3.35 -5.51
C ALA A 239 5.55 -4.14 -4.65
N MET A 240 4.71 -5.00 -5.26
CA MET A 240 3.78 -5.86 -4.52
C MET A 240 4.47 -6.89 -3.64
N GLN A 241 5.62 -7.43 -4.07
CA GLN A 241 6.46 -8.30 -3.23
C GLN A 241 6.96 -7.56 -1.99
N LEU A 242 7.47 -6.34 -2.16
CA LEU A 242 7.92 -5.50 -1.03
C LEU A 242 6.77 -5.21 -0.07
N VAL A 243 5.61 -4.80 -0.61
CA VAL A 243 4.42 -4.52 0.20
C VAL A 243 3.98 -5.77 0.97
N ASP A 244 3.96 -6.95 0.33
CA ASP A 244 3.63 -8.21 0.98
C ASP A 244 4.57 -8.55 2.15
N GLN A 245 5.87 -8.31 1.97
CA GLN A 245 6.89 -8.54 3.00
C GLN A 245 6.78 -7.56 4.18
N GLN A 246 6.38 -6.32 3.91
CA GLN A 246 6.29 -5.25 4.90
C GLN A 246 4.92 -5.17 5.57
N MET A 247 3.92 -5.86 5.00
CA MET A 247 2.59 -5.96 5.59
C MET A 247 2.66 -6.74 6.91
N GLY A 248 2.28 -6.09 8.02
CA GLY A 248 2.43 -6.61 9.38
C GLY A 248 3.71 -6.15 10.10
N VAL A 249 4.65 -5.51 9.38
CA VAL A 249 5.85 -4.85 9.95
C VAL A 249 5.70 -3.33 9.95
N SER A 250 4.98 -2.80 8.96
CA SER A 250 4.68 -1.39 8.81
C SER A 250 3.21 -1.20 8.44
N SER A 251 2.69 -0.01 8.73
CA SER A 251 1.30 0.35 8.47
C SER A 251 1.15 1.83 8.16
N GLY A 252 -0.03 2.21 7.68
CA GLY A 252 -0.39 3.60 7.45
C GLY A 252 -1.46 3.71 6.38
N TYR A 253 -2.00 4.91 6.21
CA TYR A 253 -2.95 5.19 5.13
C TYR A 253 -2.31 4.96 3.76
N LEU A 254 -3.04 4.39 2.80
CA LEU A 254 -2.48 3.87 1.54
C LEU A 254 -1.69 4.94 0.76
N GLU A 255 -2.19 6.17 0.79
CA GLU A 255 -1.62 7.32 0.10
C GLU A 255 -0.32 7.83 0.72
N ALA A 256 0.04 7.40 1.94
CA ALA A 256 1.33 7.66 2.55
C ALA A 256 2.18 6.38 2.62
N PHE A 257 1.55 5.25 2.93
CA PHE A 257 2.20 3.95 3.15
C PHE A 257 2.90 3.42 1.90
N TYR A 258 2.18 3.20 0.79
CA TYR A 258 2.76 2.69 -0.45
C TYR A 258 3.88 3.60 -0.99
N PRO A 259 3.68 4.92 -1.16
CA PRO A 259 4.71 5.76 -1.76
C PRO A 259 5.91 5.91 -0.84
N THR A 260 5.74 6.10 0.48
CA THR A 260 6.88 6.13 1.40
C THR A 260 7.63 4.79 1.39
N LEU A 261 6.94 3.66 1.42
CA LEU A 261 7.60 2.36 1.40
C LEU A 261 8.44 2.13 0.14
N ILE A 262 7.90 2.49 -1.02
CA ILE A 262 8.53 2.31 -2.33
C ILE A 262 9.72 3.27 -2.49
N ASP A 263 9.58 4.52 -2.03
CA ASP A 263 10.64 5.53 -2.01
C ASP A 263 11.83 5.10 -1.14
N GLN A 264 11.55 4.66 0.10
CA GLN A 264 12.58 4.17 1.03
C GLN A 264 13.33 2.93 0.51
N ALA A 265 12.71 2.17 -0.40
CA ALA A 265 13.34 1.03 -1.08
C ALA A 265 14.11 1.41 -2.36
N GLY A 266 14.19 2.70 -2.70
CA GLY A 266 14.86 3.19 -3.92
C GLY A 266 14.18 2.74 -5.21
N MET A 267 12.87 2.48 -5.17
CA MET A 267 12.09 2.03 -6.33
C MET A 267 11.52 3.20 -7.14
N GLY A 268 11.30 2.99 -8.43
CA GLY A 268 10.89 4.07 -9.34
C GLY A 268 9.42 4.46 -9.15
N MET A 269 9.14 5.75 -8.91
CA MET A 269 7.78 6.28 -8.84
C MET A 269 7.54 7.35 -9.90
N THR A 270 6.32 7.43 -10.43
CA THR A 270 5.95 8.53 -11.33
C THR A 270 4.45 8.81 -11.28
N GLY A 271 4.06 9.99 -11.75
CA GLY A 271 2.65 10.32 -11.97
C GLY A 271 2.11 9.65 -13.23
N LEU A 272 0.83 9.32 -13.21
CA LEU A 272 0.07 9.06 -14.43
C LEU A 272 0.03 10.35 -15.26
N PRO A 273 0.10 10.27 -16.60
CA PRO A 273 -0.03 11.47 -17.42
C PRO A 273 -1.39 12.11 -17.16
N ALA A 274 -1.41 13.41 -16.83
CA ALA A 274 -2.65 14.13 -16.53
C ALA A 274 -3.66 14.06 -17.69
N ALA A 275 -3.16 14.01 -18.93
CA ALA A 275 -3.98 13.82 -20.13
C ALA A 275 -4.71 12.46 -20.15
N SER A 276 -4.14 11.44 -19.52
CA SER A 276 -4.69 10.08 -19.47
C SER A 276 -5.71 9.91 -18.34
N VAL A 277 -5.44 10.51 -17.19
CA VAL A 277 -6.34 10.42 -16.03
C VAL A 277 -7.53 11.37 -16.19
N GLY A 278 -7.36 12.52 -16.84
CA GLY A 278 -8.44 13.48 -16.94
C GLY A 278 -8.68 14.25 -15.63
N HIS A 279 -9.89 14.78 -15.43
CA HIS A 279 -10.22 15.71 -14.36
C HIS A 279 -10.83 15.01 -13.15
N ILE A 280 -10.00 14.65 -12.18
CA ILE A 280 -10.52 14.08 -10.95
C ILE A 280 -11.12 15.19 -10.08
N ASP A 281 -12.45 15.20 -9.98
CA ASP A 281 -13.15 16.00 -8.97
C ASP A 281 -12.92 15.39 -7.59
N VAL A 282 -12.04 16.01 -6.79
CA VAL A 282 -11.99 15.75 -5.35
C VAL A 282 -13.06 16.65 -4.75
N ARG A 283 -14.12 16.14 -4.10
CA ARG A 283 -15.12 17.08 -3.55
C ARG A 283 -14.43 18.06 -2.58
N ARG A 284 -14.64 19.33 -2.91
CA ARG A 284 -15.00 20.46 -2.03
C ARG A 284 -15.68 20.01 -0.73
N ASN A 285 -15.41 20.49 0.48
CA ASN A 285 -14.93 21.79 0.97
C ASN A 285 -15.38 22.98 0.12
N GLU A 286 -16.50 23.61 0.52
CA GLU A 286 -17.27 24.66 -0.18
C GLU A 286 -16.42 25.79 -0.81
N SER A 287 -15.23 26.07 -0.27
CA SER A 287 -14.29 27.07 -0.79
C SER A 287 -13.83 26.82 -2.24
N ALA A 288 -13.68 25.56 -2.67
CA ALA A 288 -13.29 25.26 -4.04
C ALA A 288 -14.45 25.45 -5.03
N GLU A 289 -15.71 25.47 -4.56
CA GLU A 289 -16.96 25.60 -5.33
C GLU A 289 -17.13 26.94 -6.00
N ILE A 290 -16.61 27.96 -5.34
CA ILE A 290 -16.51 29.32 -5.83
C ILE A 290 -15.53 29.41 -7.02
N MET A 291 -14.48 28.58 -7.07
CA MET A 291 -13.44 28.64 -8.11
C MET A 291 -13.80 27.93 -9.44
N GLN A 292 -14.56 26.82 -9.48
CA GLN A 292 -14.98 26.26 -10.81
C GLN A 292 -16.03 27.13 -11.49
N ARG A 293 -16.90 27.83 -10.72
CA ARG A 293 -17.86 28.77 -11.33
C ARG A 293 -17.17 29.88 -12.13
N LEU A 294 -15.90 30.17 -11.84
CA LEU A 294 -15.11 31.20 -12.51
C LEU A 294 -14.34 30.70 -13.76
N LEU A 295 -14.20 29.39 -14.01
CA LEU A 295 -13.21 28.89 -14.98
C LEU A 295 -13.73 28.32 -16.32
N ARG A 296 -15.05 28.30 -16.60
CA ARG A 296 -15.67 27.95 -17.91
C ARG A 296 -14.78 27.16 -18.92
N VAL A 297 -14.50 25.87 -18.67
CA VAL A 297 -13.85 24.98 -19.65
C VAL A 297 -14.85 23.92 -20.13
N PRO A 298 -15.01 23.69 -21.46
CA PRO A 298 -15.90 22.66 -21.98
C PRO A 298 -15.40 21.24 -21.66
N LEU A 299 -16.31 20.38 -21.21
CA LEU A 299 -16.08 18.99 -20.85
C LEU A 299 -15.88 18.12 -22.11
N ASN A 300 -14.77 17.39 -22.16
CA ASN A 300 -14.58 16.28 -23.10
C ASN A 300 -13.93 15.10 -22.35
N ASN A 301 -14.64 13.96 -22.31
CA ASN A 301 -14.20 12.59 -21.97
C ASN A 301 -13.06 12.42 -20.96
N ARG A 302 -13.34 12.55 -19.66
CA ARG A 302 -12.33 12.41 -18.58
C ARG A 302 -12.88 11.69 -17.34
N LEU A 303 -12.01 11.03 -16.55
CA LEU A 303 -12.37 10.43 -15.24
C LEU A 303 -12.89 11.51 -14.29
N TYR A 304 -13.86 11.17 -13.45
CA TYR A 304 -14.51 11.96 -12.40
C TYR A 304 -14.60 11.12 -11.12
N HIS A 305 -14.51 11.71 -9.93
CA HIS A 305 -14.73 11.00 -8.65
C HIS A 305 -15.89 11.69 -7.89
N PRO A 306 -17.07 11.06 -7.78
CA PRO A 306 -18.06 11.51 -6.81
C PRO A 306 -17.65 10.97 -5.45
N LEU A 307 -17.40 11.82 -4.44
CA LEU A 307 -17.34 11.31 -3.07
C LEU A 307 -18.67 10.59 -2.77
N LYS A 308 -18.57 9.46 -2.06
CA LYS A 308 -19.73 8.86 -1.38
C LYS A 308 -20.21 9.85 -0.32
N VAL A 309 -21.51 10.17 -0.35
CA VAL A 309 -22.20 10.86 0.75
C VAL A 309 -22.30 9.92 1.93
#